data_AF-A0A3A4RJJ5-F1
#
_entry.id   AF-A0A3A4RJJ5-F1
#
_cell.length_a   1.000
_cell.length_b   1.000
_cell.length_c   1.000
_cell.angle_alpha   90.00
_cell.angle_beta   90.00
_cell.angle_gamma   90.00
#
_symmetry.space_group_name_H-M   'P 1'
#
loop_
_entity.id
_entity.type
_entity.pdbx_description
1 polymer ?
#
loop_
_entity_poly.entity_id
_entity_poly.type
_entity_poly.pdbx_seq_one_letter_code
_entity_poly.pdbx_strand_id
1 'polypeptide(L)'
;MRSYLVILFEYAVDPNIFQSWTGYQQIIPDFGVTKGRLISEFPELIEWKRMAASAIRKSQKSGKLKPIKAQTLVAKVQKIDNKFISSNRKYNFDNPWLVNAIEEDKIDPFHAIITIINPDGNEKILKIDDFDRDTEPWKVNTQCNINRTSQDMADCVERLLKHGHEVIFVDPHFNPVEPRFLNPLSKLLDVIAQLPNIRRIEYHLLEDSRIPKQGFINSCQSNVAPICPSGINIKFVRWQQLPGQDPTSGGKRLHPRFILTDKGGIMFDPGLDEGVIGDKLKILLLDEDIYLEEWSNYQRSSSPFNFIDELVITGSKTA
;
A
#
# COMPACT_ATOMS: atom_id res chain seq x y z
N MET A 1 19.37 -10.69 -8.38
CA MET A 1 19.33 -9.78 -7.22
C MET A 1 18.42 -8.61 -7.61
N ARG A 2 17.15 -8.60 -7.17
CA ARG A 2 16.27 -7.45 -7.42
C ARG A 2 16.79 -6.30 -6.54
N SER A 3 17.48 -5.34 -7.15
CA SER A 3 17.84 -4.09 -6.48
C SER A 3 16.52 -3.43 -6.04
N TYR A 4 16.43 -3.09 -4.76
CA TYR A 4 15.19 -2.78 -4.05
C TYR A 4 14.49 -1.53 -4.60
N LEU A 5 13.57 -1.72 -5.54
CA LEU A 5 12.57 -0.73 -5.99
C LEU A 5 11.34 -0.71 -5.07
N VAL A 6 11.47 -1.10 -3.81
CA VAL A 6 10.34 -1.36 -2.91
C VAL A 6 10.38 -0.38 -1.74
N ILE A 7 9.24 0.28 -1.47
CA ILE A 7 9.08 1.23 -0.36
C ILE A 7 8.22 0.68 0.81
N LEU A 8 7.50 -0.41 0.57
CA LEU A 8 6.70 -1.13 1.58
C LEU A 8 7.25 -2.54 1.77
N PHE A 9 7.57 -2.90 2.99
CA PHE A 9 8.20 -4.18 3.32
C PHE A 9 7.22 -5.08 4.08
N GLU A 10 7.20 -6.36 3.74
CA GLU A 10 6.35 -7.37 4.38
C GLU A 10 7.17 -8.15 5.41
N TYR A 11 6.70 -8.21 6.66
CA TYR A 11 7.34 -8.96 7.74
C TYR A 11 6.45 -10.10 8.20
N ALA A 12 7.05 -11.26 8.48
CA ALA A 12 6.37 -12.29 9.27
C ALA A 12 6.49 -11.93 10.75
N VAL A 13 5.38 -11.82 11.48
CA VAL A 13 5.39 -11.47 12.91
C VAL A 13 4.80 -12.62 13.72
N ASP A 14 5.58 -13.19 14.63
CA ASP A 14 5.17 -14.29 15.48
C ASP A 14 4.03 -13.86 16.42
N PRO A 15 2.87 -14.54 16.42
CA PRO A 15 1.78 -14.25 17.36
C PRO A 15 2.18 -14.32 18.84
N ASN A 16 3.28 -15.01 19.17
CA ASN A 16 3.80 -15.11 20.54
C ASN A 16 4.41 -13.81 21.08
N ILE A 17 4.63 -12.77 20.27
CA ILE A 17 5.03 -11.46 20.82
C ILE A 17 4.00 -10.89 21.81
N PHE A 18 2.74 -11.33 21.73
CA PHE A 18 1.65 -10.91 22.63
C PHE A 18 1.65 -11.67 23.97
N GLN A 19 2.64 -12.54 24.23
CA GLN A 19 2.82 -13.12 25.56
C GLN A 19 3.16 -12.06 26.62
N SER A 20 3.64 -10.88 26.21
CA SER A 20 3.92 -9.75 27.10
C SER A 20 3.30 -8.45 26.57
N TRP A 21 3.10 -7.49 27.47
CA TRP A 21 2.69 -6.14 27.08
C TRP A 21 3.79 -5.42 26.28
N THR A 22 5.05 -5.67 26.65
CA THR A 22 6.24 -5.10 26.03
C THR A 22 6.35 -5.48 24.56
N GLY A 23 6.13 -6.75 24.21
CA GLY A 23 6.22 -7.21 22.82
C GLY A 23 5.22 -6.49 21.90
N TYR A 24 4.00 -6.23 22.37
CA TYR A 24 3.06 -5.37 21.64
C TYR A 24 3.59 -3.94 21.47
N GLN A 25 3.98 -3.29 22.56
CA GLN A 25 4.37 -1.87 22.55
C GLN A 25 5.60 -1.61 21.68
N GLN A 26 6.53 -2.55 21.65
CA GLN A 26 7.79 -2.41 20.92
C GLN A 26 7.62 -2.63 19.41
N ILE A 27 6.67 -3.46 18.98
CA ILE A 27 6.64 -3.94 17.59
C ILE A 27 5.47 -3.36 16.83
N ILE A 28 4.25 -3.56 17.31
CA ILE A 28 3.03 -3.31 16.52
C ILE A 28 2.77 -1.83 16.16
N PRO A 29 3.11 -0.83 17.00
CA PRO A 29 2.99 0.57 16.61
C PRO A 29 3.80 0.95 15.37
N ASP A 30 4.91 0.26 15.09
CA ASP A 30 5.83 0.57 13.99
C ASP A 30 5.44 -0.08 12.65
N PHE A 31 4.24 -0.67 12.59
CA PHE A 31 3.63 -1.22 11.38
C PHE A 31 2.52 -0.33 10.82
N GLY A 32 2.27 -0.43 9.53
CA GLY A 32 1.32 0.34 8.73
C GLY A 32 2.00 0.92 7.49
N VAL A 33 1.20 1.32 6.50
CA VAL A 33 1.71 1.89 5.23
C VAL A 33 2.66 3.05 5.51
N THR A 34 2.30 3.97 6.40
CA THR A 34 3.09 5.16 6.75
C THR A 34 4.45 4.84 7.38
N LYS A 35 4.63 3.60 7.88
CA LYS A 35 5.88 3.15 8.50
C LYS A 35 6.76 2.33 7.57
N GLY A 36 6.33 2.09 6.33
CA GLY A 36 7.06 1.24 5.39
C GLY A 36 7.00 -0.25 5.72
N ARG A 37 6.17 -0.68 6.70
CA ARG A 37 6.16 -2.06 7.21
C ARG A 37 4.75 -2.60 7.31
N LEU A 38 4.48 -3.75 6.69
CA LEU A 38 3.22 -4.47 6.77
C LEU A 38 3.46 -5.86 7.39
N ILE A 39 2.47 -6.36 8.11
CA ILE A 39 2.48 -7.70 8.72
C ILE A 39 1.93 -8.67 7.67
N SER A 40 2.66 -9.72 7.35
CA SER A 40 2.11 -10.79 6.53
C SER A 40 0.95 -11.46 7.27
N GLU A 41 -0.18 -11.64 6.60
CA GLU A 41 -1.18 -12.63 7.04
C GLU A 41 -0.51 -14.00 6.95
N PHE A 42 0.10 -14.48 8.03
CA PHE A 42 0.82 -15.76 8.01
C PHE A 42 0.64 -16.53 9.32
N PRO A 43 -0.24 -17.55 9.39
CA PRO A 43 -0.93 -18.25 8.28
C PRO A 43 -2.03 -17.46 7.58
N GLU A 44 -3.29 -17.55 8.01
CA GLU A 44 -4.35 -16.64 7.58
C GLU A 44 -4.66 -15.67 8.72
N LEU A 45 -5.21 -14.49 8.44
CA LEU A 45 -5.46 -13.47 9.46
C LEU A 45 -6.27 -14.00 10.66
N ILE A 46 -7.30 -14.80 10.40
CA ILE A 46 -8.16 -15.39 11.44
C ILE A 46 -7.34 -16.31 12.34
N GLU A 47 -6.51 -17.16 11.73
CA GLU A 47 -5.67 -18.12 12.43
C GLU A 47 -4.53 -17.43 13.20
N TRP A 48 -3.90 -16.43 12.60
CA TRP A 48 -2.89 -15.60 13.26
C TRP A 48 -3.46 -14.94 14.52
N LYS A 49 -4.66 -14.33 14.42
CA LYS A 49 -5.35 -13.72 15.57
C LYS A 49 -5.70 -14.75 16.64
N ARG A 50 -6.10 -15.96 16.25
CA ARG A 50 -6.38 -17.09 17.16
C ARG A 50 -5.12 -17.50 17.92
N MET A 51 -3.98 -17.57 17.23
CA MET A 51 -2.67 -17.87 17.84
C MET A 51 -2.26 -16.77 18.83
N ALA A 52 -2.41 -15.49 18.46
CA ALA A 52 -2.10 -14.37 19.36
C ALA A 52 -2.99 -14.38 20.61
N ALA A 53 -4.30 -14.61 20.46
CA ALA A 53 -5.22 -14.75 21.58
C ALA A 53 -4.87 -15.95 22.48
N SER A 54 -4.44 -17.07 21.90
CA SER A 54 -3.96 -18.24 22.65
C SER A 54 -2.70 -17.92 23.46
N ALA A 55 -1.74 -17.22 22.85
CA ALA A 55 -0.51 -16.77 23.53
C ALA A 55 -0.81 -15.84 24.72
N ILE A 56 -1.73 -14.88 24.55
CA ILE A 56 -2.21 -13.99 25.62
C ILE A 56 -2.83 -14.79 26.76
N ARG A 57 -3.76 -15.72 26.45
CA ARG A 57 -4.45 -16.55 27.44
C ARG A 57 -3.48 -17.44 28.21
N LYS A 58 -2.49 -18.04 27.55
CA LYS A 58 -1.44 -18.85 28.18
C LYS A 58 -0.64 -18.00 29.17
N SER A 59 -0.21 -16.80 28.76
CA SER A 59 0.54 -15.88 29.63
C SER A 59 -0.26 -15.40 30.83
N GLN A 60 -1.56 -15.17 30.66
CA GLN A 60 -2.48 -14.85 31.76
C GLN A 60 -2.59 -16.02 32.75
N LYS A 61 -2.83 -17.24 32.26
CA LYS A 61 -2.95 -18.44 33.12
C LYS A 61 -1.67 -18.71 33.91
N SER A 62 -0.50 -18.43 33.34
CA SER A 62 0.78 -18.58 34.03
C SER A 62 1.14 -17.43 34.97
N GLY A 63 0.24 -16.45 35.17
CA GLY A 63 0.47 -15.29 36.05
C GLY A 63 1.43 -14.23 35.49
N LYS A 64 1.95 -14.40 34.26
CA LYS A 64 2.87 -13.45 33.62
C LYS A 64 2.15 -12.19 33.13
N LEU A 65 0.85 -12.29 32.88
CA LEU A 65 0.02 -11.19 32.40
C LEU A 65 -1.22 -11.00 33.28
N LYS A 66 -1.40 -9.79 33.83
CA LYS A 66 -2.58 -9.45 34.62
C LYS A 66 -3.86 -9.48 33.75
N PRO A 67 -5.02 -9.89 34.29
CA PRO A 67 -6.27 -10.02 33.53
C PRO A 67 -6.65 -8.78 32.69
N ILE A 68 -6.53 -7.59 33.28
CA ILE A 68 -6.85 -6.32 32.58
C ILE A 68 -5.95 -6.14 31.36
N LYS A 69 -4.63 -6.35 31.51
CA LYS A 69 -3.68 -6.24 30.38
C LYS A 69 -3.95 -7.29 29.30
N ALA A 70 -4.31 -8.52 29.69
CA ALA A 70 -4.70 -9.58 28.75
C ALA A 70 -5.93 -9.18 27.92
N GLN A 71 -6.98 -8.68 28.58
CA GLN A 71 -8.18 -8.20 27.89
C GLN A 71 -7.86 -7.04 26.94
N THR A 72 -7.01 -6.09 27.35
CA THR A 72 -6.58 -4.99 26.48
C THR A 72 -5.79 -5.49 25.26
N LEU A 73 -4.87 -6.45 25.42
CA LEU A 73 -4.13 -7.00 24.29
C LEU A 73 -5.05 -7.72 23.30
N VAL A 74 -6.03 -8.50 23.78
CA VAL A 74 -7.03 -9.13 22.90
C VAL A 74 -7.78 -8.07 22.10
N ALA A 75 -8.25 -6.99 22.75
CA ALA A 75 -8.94 -5.91 22.07
C ALA A 75 -8.04 -5.19 21.04
N LYS A 76 -6.74 -5.05 21.31
CA LYS A 76 -5.76 -4.47 20.38
C LYS A 76 -5.50 -5.37 19.18
N VAL A 77 -5.35 -6.68 19.37
CA VAL A 77 -5.19 -7.67 18.28
C VAL A 77 -6.37 -7.63 17.30
N GLN A 78 -7.58 -7.35 17.77
CA GLN A 78 -8.75 -7.24 16.90
C GLN A 78 -8.82 -5.94 16.08
N LYS A 79 -7.95 -4.96 16.35
CA LYS A 79 -8.00 -3.63 15.74
C LYS A 79 -6.81 -3.32 14.83
N ILE A 80 -5.99 -4.31 14.50
CA ILE A 80 -4.73 -4.11 13.76
C ILE A 80 -4.78 -4.63 12.32
N ASP A 81 -5.97 -4.97 11.82
CA ASP A 81 -6.20 -5.55 10.49
C ASP A 81 -5.65 -4.66 9.37
N ASN A 82 -5.70 -3.34 9.56
CA ASN A 82 -5.13 -2.36 8.64
C ASN A 82 -3.60 -2.40 8.56
N LYS A 83 -2.91 -3.20 9.37
CA LYS A 83 -1.46 -3.42 9.30
C LYS A 83 -1.10 -4.68 8.52
N PHE A 84 -2.08 -5.50 8.14
CA PHE A 84 -1.86 -6.80 7.50
C PHE A 84 -1.91 -6.71 5.98
N ILE A 85 -1.00 -7.42 5.30
CA ILE A 85 -1.04 -7.65 3.86
C ILE A 85 -1.35 -9.11 3.59
N SER A 86 -2.24 -9.35 2.62
CA SER A 86 -2.65 -10.70 2.26
C SER A 86 -1.48 -11.54 1.75
N SER A 87 -1.47 -12.81 2.13
CA SER A 87 -0.45 -13.79 1.81
C SER A 87 -1.11 -15.05 1.28
N ASN A 88 -0.49 -15.69 0.31
CA ASN A 88 -0.90 -17.00 -0.21
C ASN A 88 0.07 -18.12 0.25
N ARG A 89 0.86 -17.84 1.29
CA ARG A 89 1.86 -18.77 1.82
C ARG A 89 1.20 -19.97 2.49
N LYS A 90 1.83 -21.13 2.37
CA LYS A 90 1.32 -22.37 2.96
C LYS A 90 1.69 -22.44 4.43
N TYR A 91 0.85 -23.10 5.22
CA TYR A 91 1.13 -23.31 6.63
C TYR A 91 0.82 -24.74 7.05
N ASN A 92 1.81 -25.40 7.64
CA ASN A 92 1.67 -26.71 8.24
C ASN A 92 1.41 -26.56 9.75
N PHE A 93 0.21 -26.94 10.18
CA PHE A 93 -0.20 -26.85 11.59
C PHE A 93 0.53 -27.82 12.53
N ASP A 94 1.20 -28.83 12.00
CA ASP A 94 2.04 -29.74 12.80
C ASP A 94 3.41 -29.13 13.13
N ASN A 95 3.81 -28.08 12.40
CA ASN A 95 5.08 -27.39 12.61
C ASN A 95 4.93 -26.18 13.56
N PRO A 96 5.95 -25.86 14.37
CA PRO A 96 6.02 -24.59 15.07
C PRO A 96 5.94 -23.39 14.10
N TRP A 97 5.39 -22.26 14.55
CA TRP A 97 5.21 -21.07 13.71
C TRP A 97 6.52 -20.60 13.05
N LEU A 98 7.62 -20.55 13.82
CA LEU A 98 8.91 -20.10 13.30
C LEU A 98 9.47 -21.03 12.24
N VAL A 99 9.24 -22.34 12.35
CA VAL A 99 9.66 -23.31 11.34
C VAL A 99 8.93 -23.06 10.02
N ASN A 100 7.60 -22.90 10.08
CA ASN A 100 6.80 -22.51 8.91
C ASN A 100 7.30 -21.19 8.29
N ALA A 101 7.59 -20.18 9.12
CA ALA A 101 8.06 -18.89 8.63
C ALA A 101 9.42 -18.99 7.91
N ILE A 102 10.36 -19.76 8.46
CA ILE A 102 11.68 -20.00 7.86
C ILE A 102 11.57 -20.81 6.57
N GLU A 103 10.64 -21.77 6.49
CA GLU A 103 10.41 -22.58 5.29
C GLU A 103 9.83 -21.74 4.16
N GLU A 104 8.76 -20.98 4.43
CA GLU A 104 8.14 -20.13 3.42
C GLU A 104 9.01 -18.94 3.01
N ASP A 105 9.86 -18.43 3.90
CA ASP A 105 10.84 -17.37 3.55
C ASP A 105 11.82 -17.79 2.45
N LYS A 106 12.08 -19.10 2.29
CA LYS A 106 12.91 -19.63 1.21
C LYS A 106 12.21 -19.62 -0.15
N ILE A 107 10.87 -19.57 -0.15
CA ILE A 107 10.03 -19.66 -1.35
C ILE A 107 9.59 -18.25 -1.77
N ASP A 108 8.97 -17.52 -0.84
CA ASP A 108 8.50 -16.14 -1.02
C ASP A 108 9.02 -15.28 0.16
N PRO A 109 10.24 -14.72 0.01
CA PRO A 109 10.95 -14.08 1.10
C PRO A 109 10.17 -12.93 1.76
N PHE A 110 10.08 -12.98 3.09
CA PHE A 110 9.76 -11.80 3.89
C PHE A 110 10.93 -10.82 3.83
N HIS A 111 10.71 -9.57 4.25
CA HIS A 111 11.81 -8.67 4.52
C HIS A 111 12.56 -9.09 5.79
N ALA A 112 11.83 -9.42 6.86
CA ALA A 112 12.35 -10.05 8.05
C ALA A 112 11.28 -10.87 8.79
N ILE A 113 11.73 -11.74 9.69
CA ILE A 113 10.88 -12.54 10.59
C ILE A 113 11.06 -11.98 12.01
N ILE A 114 9.99 -11.54 12.65
CA ILE A 114 10.00 -11.02 14.02
C ILE A 114 9.45 -12.07 14.96
N THR A 115 10.21 -12.43 16.00
CA THR A 115 9.83 -13.49 16.94
C THR A 115 10.48 -13.28 18.31
N ILE A 116 10.21 -14.18 19.25
CA ILE A 116 10.76 -14.15 20.62
C ILE A 116 12.05 -14.98 20.76
N ILE A 117 12.44 -15.74 19.73
CA ILE A 117 13.62 -16.60 19.74
C ILE A 117 14.39 -16.48 18.41
N ASN A 118 15.72 -16.49 18.47
CA ASN A 118 16.57 -16.61 17.28
C ASN A 118 17.66 -17.65 17.58
N PRO A 119 17.33 -18.96 17.50
CA PRO A 119 18.23 -20.02 17.98
C PRO A 119 19.54 -20.10 17.19
N ASP A 120 19.49 -19.77 15.90
CA ASP A 120 20.62 -19.95 14.97
C ASP A 120 21.37 -18.65 14.67
N GLY A 121 20.99 -17.53 15.31
CA GLY A 121 21.62 -16.22 15.09
C GLY A 121 21.46 -15.68 13.67
N ASN A 122 20.36 -16.00 12.99
CA ASN A 122 20.10 -15.53 11.63
C ASN A 122 19.75 -14.02 11.65
N GLU A 123 20.47 -13.20 10.90
CA GLU A 123 20.30 -11.74 10.84
C GLU A 123 18.91 -11.29 10.35
N LYS A 124 18.23 -12.13 9.55
CA LYS A 124 16.87 -11.88 9.07
C LYS A 124 15.80 -12.18 10.14
N ILE A 125 16.16 -12.85 11.22
CA ILE A 125 15.28 -13.17 12.35
C ILE A 125 15.52 -12.16 13.47
N LEU A 126 14.59 -11.21 13.59
CA LEU A 126 14.62 -10.16 14.60
C LEU A 126 13.95 -10.65 15.89
N LYS A 127 14.75 -10.92 16.91
CA LYS A 127 14.25 -11.29 18.23
C LYS A 127 13.87 -10.02 19.01
N ILE A 128 12.61 -9.90 19.44
CA ILE A 128 12.02 -8.62 19.91
C ILE A 128 12.85 -7.80 20.92
N ASP A 129 13.58 -8.45 21.82
CA ASP A 129 14.37 -7.80 22.87
C ASP A 129 15.86 -7.64 22.51
N ASP A 130 16.22 -7.91 21.26
CA ASP A 130 17.59 -8.25 20.85
C ASP A 130 17.85 -7.93 19.37
N PHE A 131 17.50 -6.72 18.94
CA PHE A 131 17.95 -6.17 17.65
C PHE A 131 18.06 -4.64 17.69
N ASP A 132 18.97 -4.09 16.87
CA ASP A 132 19.15 -2.65 16.74
C ASP A 132 18.16 -2.06 15.72
N ARG A 133 17.36 -1.09 16.19
CA ARG A 133 16.33 -0.43 15.37
C ARG A 133 16.90 0.54 14.34
N ASP A 134 18.17 0.91 14.47
CA ASP A 134 18.84 1.79 13.51
C ASP A 134 19.57 1.02 12.40
N THR A 135 19.36 -0.29 12.33
CA THR A 135 19.99 -1.19 11.36
C THR A 135 18.98 -1.96 10.52
N GLU A 136 19.38 -2.34 9.31
CA GLU A 136 18.62 -3.29 8.48
C GLU A 136 18.60 -4.67 9.15
N PRO A 137 17.54 -5.47 8.96
CA PRO A 137 16.34 -5.22 8.15
C PRO A 137 15.20 -4.49 8.90
N TRP A 138 15.45 -3.95 10.10
CA TRP A 138 14.40 -3.18 10.78
C TRP A 138 14.28 -1.76 10.22
N LYS A 139 15.39 -1.04 10.07
CA LYS A 139 15.41 0.31 9.52
C LYS A 139 15.08 0.27 8.03
N VAL A 140 13.97 0.92 7.67
CA VAL A 140 13.51 1.06 6.28
C VAL A 140 13.32 2.53 5.95
N ASN A 141 13.52 2.88 4.68
CA ASN A 141 13.28 4.23 4.20
C ASN A 141 11.81 4.38 3.80
N THR A 142 11.18 5.48 4.19
CA THR A 142 9.82 5.85 3.77
C THR A 142 9.78 6.75 2.54
N GLN A 143 10.94 6.96 1.93
CA GLN A 143 11.14 7.67 0.67
C GLN A 143 12.30 7.04 -0.09
N CYS A 144 12.22 7.03 -1.42
CA CYS A 144 13.34 6.59 -2.24
C CYS A 144 13.30 7.26 -3.63
N ASN A 145 14.37 7.09 -4.38
CA ASN A 145 14.43 7.47 -5.78
C ASN A 145 14.37 6.20 -6.64
N ILE A 146 13.44 6.17 -7.59
CA ILE A 146 13.31 5.10 -8.59
C ILE A 146 13.57 5.66 -9.98
N ASN A 147 13.83 4.80 -10.98
CA ASN A 147 13.86 5.31 -12.35
C ASN A 147 12.43 5.66 -12.78
N ARG A 148 12.29 6.68 -13.60
CA ARG A 148 10.98 7.14 -14.09
C ARG A 148 10.49 6.32 -15.26
N THR A 149 10.33 5.02 -15.02
CA THR A 149 9.81 4.03 -15.97
C THR A 149 8.51 3.43 -15.45
N SER A 150 7.64 2.99 -16.35
CA SER A 150 6.37 2.33 -16.01
C SER A 150 6.56 1.08 -15.15
N GLN A 151 7.61 0.30 -15.38
CA GLN A 151 7.88 -0.92 -14.62
C GLN A 151 8.32 -0.61 -13.19
N ASP A 152 9.27 0.32 -13.00
CA ASP A 152 9.76 0.69 -11.67
C ASP A 152 8.65 1.32 -10.82
N MET A 153 7.77 2.13 -11.44
CA MET A 153 6.59 2.67 -10.74
C MET A 153 5.64 1.57 -10.28
N ALA A 154 5.33 0.60 -11.15
CA ALA A 154 4.44 -0.50 -10.83
C ALA A 154 5.01 -1.43 -9.74
N ASP A 155 6.28 -1.83 -9.88
CA ASP A 155 6.99 -2.66 -8.90
C ASP A 155 7.01 -1.99 -7.51
N CYS A 156 7.16 -0.66 -7.49
CA CYS A 156 7.23 0.07 -6.23
C CYS A 156 5.91 0.10 -5.48
N VAL A 157 4.78 0.21 -6.18
CA VAL A 157 3.46 0.33 -5.53
C VAL A 157 2.71 -0.99 -5.44
N GLU A 158 3.25 -2.08 -6.00
CA GLU A 158 2.62 -3.41 -6.02
C GLU A 158 2.08 -3.82 -4.63
N ARG A 159 2.88 -3.65 -3.57
CA ARG A 159 2.46 -3.98 -2.20
C ARG A 159 1.41 -3.04 -1.63
N LEU A 160 1.42 -1.75 -2.00
CA LEU A 160 0.35 -0.82 -1.64
C LEU A 160 -0.97 -1.28 -2.29
N LEU A 161 -0.92 -1.59 -3.58
CA LEU A 161 -2.09 -2.04 -4.35
C LEU A 161 -2.63 -3.37 -3.80
N LYS A 162 -1.76 -4.34 -3.49
CA LYS A 162 -2.14 -5.63 -2.88
C LYS A 162 -2.78 -5.47 -1.49
N HIS A 163 -2.41 -4.43 -0.75
CA HIS A 163 -2.93 -4.15 0.58
C HIS A 163 -4.30 -3.45 0.55
N GLY A 164 -4.59 -2.68 -0.50
CA GLY A 164 -5.84 -1.95 -0.67
C GLY A 164 -6.96 -2.72 -1.38
N HIS A 165 -8.18 -2.19 -1.28
CA HIS A 165 -9.36 -2.62 -2.03
C HIS A 165 -9.87 -1.55 -2.98
N GLU A 166 -9.55 -0.29 -2.70
CA GLU A 166 -9.87 0.85 -3.54
C GLU A 166 -8.56 1.49 -3.99
N VAL A 167 -8.49 1.92 -5.25
CA VAL A 167 -7.32 2.58 -5.82
C VAL A 167 -7.75 3.90 -6.45
N ILE A 168 -7.08 4.98 -6.06
CA ILE A 168 -7.25 6.31 -6.62
C ILE A 168 -5.90 6.78 -7.15
N PHE A 169 -5.82 6.98 -8.46
CA PHE A 169 -4.72 7.69 -9.10
C PHE A 169 -5.07 9.18 -9.15
N VAL A 170 -4.10 10.03 -8.83
CA VAL A 170 -4.24 11.48 -8.94
C VAL A 170 -3.12 11.99 -9.82
N ASP A 171 -3.47 12.51 -11.00
CA ASP A 171 -2.53 13.26 -11.83
C ASP A 171 -3.26 14.40 -12.56
N PRO A 172 -3.03 15.67 -12.18
CA PRO A 172 -3.67 16.82 -12.83
C PRO A 172 -3.47 16.90 -14.34
N HIS A 173 -2.42 16.29 -14.89
CA HIS A 173 -1.99 16.48 -16.28
C HIS A 173 -2.10 15.23 -17.14
N PHE A 174 -2.80 14.19 -16.67
CA PHE A 174 -2.97 12.95 -17.43
C PHE A 174 -3.51 13.23 -18.85
N ASN A 175 -2.79 12.74 -19.85
CA ASN A 175 -3.17 12.86 -21.24
C ASN A 175 -3.38 11.47 -21.88
N PRO A 176 -4.61 11.09 -22.26
CA PRO A 176 -4.92 9.78 -22.82
C PRO A 176 -4.39 9.56 -24.24
N VAL A 177 -3.73 10.54 -24.87
CA VAL A 177 -3.09 10.35 -26.20
C VAL A 177 -1.59 10.17 -26.13
N GLU A 178 -0.98 10.39 -24.97
CA GLU A 178 0.48 10.40 -24.82
C GLU A 178 0.98 9.09 -24.21
N PRO A 179 1.87 8.33 -24.89
CA PRO A 179 2.40 7.05 -24.39
C PRO A 179 3.02 7.14 -23.00
N ARG A 180 3.69 8.25 -22.66
CA ARG A 180 4.32 8.42 -21.34
C ARG A 180 3.32 8.35 -20.17
N PHE A 181 2.04 8.64 -20.37
CA PHE A 181 0.99 8.45 -19.36
C PHE A 181 0.31 7.08 -19.48
N LEU A 182 0.16 6.58 -20.70
CA LEU A 182 -0.50 5.31 -20.98
C LEU A 182 0.33 4.11 -20.50
N ASN A 183 1.65 4.16 -20.64
CA ASN A 183 2.53 3.05 -20.27
C ASN A 183 2.50 2.75 -18.76
N PRO A 184 2.67 3.74 -17.84
CA PRO A 184 2.55 3.49 -16.40
C PRO A 184 1.15 3.04 -16.02
N LEU A 185 0.11 3.68 -16.58
CA LEU A 185 -1.27 3.29 -16.31
C LEU A 185 -1.53 1.83 -16.70
N SER A 186 -1.05 1.40 -17.88
CA SER A 186 -1.21 0.00 -18.32
C SER A 186 -0.54 -0.97 -17.35
N LYS A 187 0.70 -0.68 -16.91
CA LYS A 187 1.43 -1.53 -15.96
C LYS A 187 0.77 -1.61 -14.60
N LEU A 188 0.27 -0.47 -14.09
CA LEU A 188 -0.47 -0.42 -12.83
C LEU A 188 -1.79 -1.21 -12.92
N LEU A 189 -2.49 -1.11 -14.05
CA LEU A 189 -3.71 -1.87 -14.29
C LEU A 189 -3.44 -3.37 -14.47
N ASP A 190 -2.33 -3.75 -15.08
CA ASP A 190 -1.89 -5.16 -15.18
C ASP A 190 -1.67 -5.75 -13.78
N VAL A 191 -1.03 -5.00 -12.87
CA VAL A 191 -0.87 -5.41 -11.46
C VAL A 191 -2.24 -5.56 -10.79
N ILE A 192 -3.12 -4.57 -10.94
CA ILE A 192 -4.47 -4.58 -10.35
C ILE A 192 -5.31 -5.76 -10.85
N ALA A 193 -5.20 -6.13 -12.12
CA ALA A 193 -5.96 -7.22 -12.70
C ALA A 193 -5.63 -8.60 -12.09
N GLN A 194 -4.47 -8.74 -11.46
CA GLN A 194 -4.08 -9.96 -10.73
C GLN A 194 -4.60 -9.97 -9.28
N LEU A 195 -5.20 -8.87 -8.81
CA LEU A 195 -5.67 -8.73 -7.44
C LEU A 195 -7.18 -9.03 -7.35
N PRO A 196 -7.59 -10.06 -6.58
CA PRO A 196 -8.98 -10.53 -6.59
C PRO A 196 -9.97 -9.58 -5.89
N ASN A 197 -9.47 -8.63 -5.08
CA ASN A 197 -10.29 -7.89 -4.12
C ASN A 197 -10.37 -6.37 -4.41
N ILE A 198 -10.02 -5.93 -5.61
CA ILE A 198 -10.12 -4.52 -6.00
C ILE A 198 -11.55 -4.21 -6.43
N ARG A 199 -12.21 -3.30 -5.72
CA ARG A 199 -13.63 -2.94 -5.93
C ARG A 199 -13.84 -1.58 -6.58
N ARG A 200 -12.82 -0.72 -6.58
CA ARG A 200 -12.89 0.65 -7.08
C ARG A 200 -11.55 1.06 -7.65
N ILE A 201 -11.57 1.59 -8.87
CA ILE A 201 -10.39 2.15 -9.55
C ILE A 201 -10.81 3.49 -10.14
N GLU A 202 -10.20 4.56 -9.66
CA GLU A 202 -10.47 5.91 -10.14
C GLU A 202 -9.20 6.63 -10.56
N TYR A 203 -9.32 7.50 -11.55
CA TYR A 203 -8.25 8.38 -12.01
C TYR A 203 -8.75 9.83 -11.97
N HIS A 204 -8.17 10.63 -11.08
CA HIS A 204 -8.55 12.01 -10.82
C HIS A 204 -7.57 12.94 -11.51
N LEU A 205 -8.11 13.86 -12.30
CA LEU A 205 -7.34 14.80 -13.10
C LEU A 205 -8.04 16.16 -13.18
N LEU A 206 -7.32 17.18 -13.63
CA LEU A 206 -7.94 18.45 -13.98
C LEU A 206 -8.62 18.37 -15.33
N GLU A 207 -9.76 19.06 -15.45
CA GLU A 207 -10.37 19.34 -16.74
C GLU A 207 -9.46 20.29 -17.53
N ASP A 208 -9.15 19.90 -18.77
CA ASP A 208 -8.46 20.75 -19.73
C ASP A 208 -9.49 21.37 -20.67
N SER A 209 -9.81 22.64 -20.45
CA SER A 209 -10.79 23.39 -21.25
C SER A 209 -10.43 23.50 -22.73
N ARG A 210 -9.18 23.19 -23.11
CA ARG A 210 -8.73 23.12 -24.51
C ARG A 210 -9.16 21.82 -25.19
N ILE A 211 -9.50 20.79 -24.41
CA ILE A 211 -9.93 19.47 -24.90
C ILE A 211 -11.43 19.33 -24.59
N PRO A 212 -12.32 19.43 -25.59
CA PRO A 212 -13.75 19.23 -25.38
C PRO A 212 -14.01 17.88 -24.73
N LYS A 213 -15.01 17.82 -23.84
CA LYS A 213 -15.44 16.59 -23.15
C LYS A 213 -15.51 15.37 -24.08
N GLN A 214 -16.18 15.52 -25.23
CA GLN A 214 -16.31 14.42 -26.19
C GLN A 214 -14.97 13.99 -26.78
N GLY A 215 -14.05 14.93 -27.01
CA GLY A 215 -12.69 14.64 -27.44
C GLY A 215 -11.93 13.80 -26.41
N PHE A 216 -12.02 14.17 -25.12
CA PHE A 216 -11.43 13.37 -24.05
C PHE A 216 -12.04 11.96 -23.97
N ILE A 217 -13.36 11.84 -24.05
CA ILE A 217 -14.06 10.54 -24.06
C ILE A 217 -13.56 9.66 -25.20
N ASN A 218 -13.52 10.20 -26.43
CA ASN A 218 -13.08 9.47 -27.61
C ASN A 218 -11.62 9.01 -27.48
N SER A 219 -10.74 9.87 -26.95
CA SER A 219 -9.34 9.51 -26.70
C SER A 219 -9.21 8.40 -25.66
N CYS A 220 -9.95 8.47 -24.55
CA CYS A 220 -9.94 7.41 -23.55
C CYS A 220 -10.48 6.08 -24.11
N GLN A 221 -11.55 6.10 -24.89
CA GLN A 221 -12.06 4.90 -25.55
C GLN A 221 -11.06 4.30 -26.54
N SER A 222 -10.38 5.15 -27.31
CA SER A 222 -9.45 4.70 -28.36
C SER A 222 -8.10 4.24 -27.81
N ASN A 223 -7.63 4.82 -26.70
CA ASN A 223 -6.26 4.63 -26.22
C ASN A 223 -6.15 4.01 -24.83
N VAL A 224 -7.12 4.26 -23.93
CA VAL A 224 -7.11 3.68 -22.57
C VAL A 224 -7.76 2.30 -22.57
N ALA A 225 -8.90 2.12 -23.27
CA ALA A 225 -9.57 0.82 -23.30
C ALA A 225 -8.65 -0.31 -23.80
N PRO A 226 -7.83 -0.14 -24.87
CA PRO A 226 -6.95 -1.21 -25.36
C PRO A 226 -5.75 -1.54 -24.46
N ILE A 227 -5.38 -0.67 -23.53
CA ILE A 227 -4.28 -0.93 -22.58
C ILE A 227 -4.76 -1.43 -21.22
N CYS A 228 -6.07 -1.30 -20.97
CA CYS A 228 -6.72 -1.72 -19.74
C CYS A 228 -7.14 -3.21 -19.87
N PRO A 229 -6.74 -4.09 -18.94
CA PRO A 229 -7.11 -5.51 -18.95
C PRO A 229 -8.62 -5.72 -19.06
N SER A 230 -9.03 -6.72 -19.86
CA SER A 230 -10.45 -7.06 -20.01
C SER A 230 -11.10 -7.38 -18.65
N GLY A 231 -12.30 -6.85 -18.45
CA GLY A 231 -13.04 -6.98 -17.18
C GLY A 231 -12.70 -5.90 -16.14
N ILE A 232 -11.63 -5.12 -16.34
CA ILE A 232 -11.32 -3.99 -15.47
C ILE A 232 -12.08 -2.74 -15.93
N ASN A 233 -12.70 -2.07 -14.96
CA ASN A 233 -13.35 -0.77 -15.15
C ASN A 233 -12.58 0.29 -14.39
N ILE A 234 -12.09 1.30 -15.11
CA ILE A 234 -11.48 2.49 -14.52
C ILE A 234 -12.39 3.69 -14.74
N LYS A 235 -12.64 4.46 -13.68
CA LYS A 235 -13.43 5.69 -13.75
C LYS A 235 -12.53 6.91 -13.72
N PHE A 236 -12.56 7.71 -14.77
CA PHE A 236 -11.94 9.02 -14.80
C PHE A 236 -12.87 10.05 -14.16
N VAL A 237 -12.35 10.87 -13.25
CA VAL A 237 -13.08 11.93 -12.56
C VAL A 237 -12.37 13.26 -12.81
N ARG A 238 -13.04 14.16 -13.53
CA ARG A 238 -12.45 15.45 -13.93
C ARG A 238 -12.91 16.57 -13.01
N TRP A 239 -11.93 17.32 -12.52
CA TRP A 239 -12.11 18.40 -11.56
C TRP A 239 -11.70 19.74 -12.15
N GLN A 240 -12.27 20.82 -11.63
CA GLN A 240 -11.81 22.18 -11.88
C GLN A 240 -11.40 22.81 -10.55
N GLN A 241 -10.29 23.55 -10.55
CA GLN A 241 -9.89 24.35 -9.39
C GLN A 241 -10.93 25.47 -9.16
N LEU A 242 -11.30 25.70 -7.90
CA LEU A 242 -12.25 26.77 -7.58
C LEU A 242 -11.62 28.15 -7.88
N PRO A 243 -12.36 29.07 -8.54
CA PRO A 243 -11.89 30.44 -8.75
C PRO A 243 -11.57 31.14 -7.41
N GLY A 244 -10.46 31.88 -7.35
CA GLY A 244 -10.06 32.62 -6.13
C GLY A 244 -9.31 31.79 -5.08
N GLN A 245 -9.12 30.49 -5.32
CA GLN A 245 -8.19 29.66 -4.54
C GLN A 245 -6.75 29.89 -5.00
N ASP A 246 -6.26 31.10 -4.77
CA ASP A 246 -4.81 31.35 -4.77
C ASP A 246 -4.21 30.60 -3.55
N PRO A 247 -3.12 29.82 -3.69
CA PRO A 247 -2.40 29.28 -2.54
C PRO A 247 -1.99 30.34 -1.52
N THR A 248 -1.85 31.61 -1.91
CA THR A 248 -1.63 32.72 -0.96
C THR A 248 -2.87 33.03 -0.09
N SER A 249 -4.05 32.58 -0.52
CA SER A 249 -5.35 32.78 0.14
C SER A 249 -5.88 31.50 0.81
N GLY A 250 -5.04 30.47 0.97
CA GLY A 250 -5.42 29.19 1.58
C GLY A 250 -6.15 28.22 0.65
N GLY A 251 -6.17 28.50 -0.66
CA GLY A 251 -6.77 27.62 -1.67
C GLY A 251 -5.95 26.37 -1.97
N LYS A 252 -6.60 25.21 -2.06
CA LYS A 252 -5.93 23.94 -2.37
C LYS A 252 -5.78 23.79 -3.89
N ARG A 253 -4.55 23.64 -4.36
CA ARG A 253 -4.26 23.34 -5.78
C ARG A 253 -4.23 21.82 -6.00
N LEU A 254 -4.95 21.35 -7.01
CA LEU A 254 -4.78 20.01 -7.56
C LEU A 254 -3.45 19.99 -8.35
N HIS A 255 -2.35 19.79 -7.63
CA HIS A 255 -0.98 19.75 -8.14
C HIS A 255 -0.24 18.46 -7.74
N PRO A 256 -0.38 17.95 -6.50
CA PRO A 256 0.31 16.72 -6.13
C PRO A 256 -0.14 15.52 -6.95
N ARG A 257 0.76 14.55 -7.14
CA ARG A 257 0.45 13.27 -7.78
C ARG A 257 0.54 12.15 -6.77
N PHE A 258 -0.51 11.35 -6.73
CA PHE A 258 -0.65 10.31 -5.73
C PHE A 258 -1.12 9.00 -6.36
N ILE A 259 -0.68 7.91 -5.75
CA ILE A 259 -1.39 6.65 -5.79
C ILE A 259 -1.90 6.41 -4.36
N LEU A 260 -3.22 6.44 -4.19
CA LEU A 260 -3.88 6.28 -2.91
C LEU A 260 -4.67 4.97 -2.90
N THR A 261 -4.78 4.39 -1.72
CA THR A 261 -5.68 3.27 -1.41
C THR A 261 -6.45 3.55 -0.13
N ASP A 262 -7.48 2.75 0.19
CA ASP A 262 -8.21 2.85 1.46
C ASP A 262 -7.34 2.55 2.70
N LYS A 263 -6.06 2.22 2.51
CA LYS A 263 -5.10 1.89 3.57
C LYS A 263 -3.92 2.86 3.68
N GLY A 264 -3.73 3.76 2.73
CA GLY A 264 -2.58 4.67 2.69
C GLY A 264 -2.26 5.16 1.29
N GLY A 265 -1.21 5.97 1.14
CA GLY A 265 -0.86 6.55 -0.16
C GLY A 265 0.63 6.81 -0.35
N ILE A 266 1.02 6.94 -1.61
CA ILE A 266 2.37 7.30 -2.06
C ILE A 266 2.29 8.54 -2.93
N MET A 267 3.15 9.52 -2.66
CA MET A 267 3.36 10.70 -3.50
C MET A 267 4.45 10.45 -4.54
N PHE A 268 4.23 10.97 -5.75
CA PHE A 268 5.16 10.97 -6.86
C PHE A 268 5.51 12.42 -7.23
N ASP A 269 6.74 12.85 -6.94
CA ASP A 269 7.13 14.26 -7.03
C ASP A 269 7.00 14.85 -8.47
N PRO A 270 7.55 14.24 -9.53
CA PRO A 270 7.45 14.77 -10.89
C PRO A 270 6.17 14.39 -11.66
N GLY A 271 5.44 13.33 -11.26
CA GLY A 271 4.26 12.83 -11.98
C GLY A 271 4.11 11.31 -12.01
N LEU A 272 2.98 10.84 -12.57
CA LEU A 272 2.70 9.42 -12.83
C LEU A 272 3.02 9.01 -14.29
N ASP A 273 3.82 9.80 -14.99
CA ASP A 273 4.25 9.60 -16.37
C ASP A 273 5.73 9.21 -16.48
N GLU A 274 6.08 8.50 -17.56
CA GLU A 274 7.46 8.15 -17.87
C GLU A 274 8.32 9.37 -18.20
N GLY A 275 9.57 9.30 -17.78
CA GLY A 275 10.62 10.25 -18.12
C GLY A 275 11.47 9.77 -19.29
N VAL A 276 12.51 10.53 -19.59
CA VAL A 276 13.55 10.08 -20.53
C VAL A 276 14.52 9.11 -19.84
N ILE A 277 15.32 8.39 -20.62
CA ILE A 277 16.29 7.43 -20.07
C ILE A 277 17.24 8.14 -19.11
N GLY A 278 17.35 7.63 -17.88
CA GLY A 278 18.16 8.20 -16.82
C GLY A 278 17.40 9.12 -15.87
N ASP A 279 16.16 9.52 -16.20
CA ASP A 279 15.30 10.26 -15.29
C ASP A 279 15.00 9.42 -14.06
N LYS A 280 15.08 10.08 -12.90
CA LYS A 280 14.68 9.53 -11.63
C LYS A 280 13.52 10.34 -11.08
N LEU A 281 12.68 9.67 -10.31
CA LEU A 281 11.64 10.34 -9.55
C LEU A 281 11.75 9.98 -8.07
N LYS A 282 11.45 10.96 -7.22
CA LYS A 282 11.33 10.76 -5.79
C LYS A 282 9.91 10.34 -5.46
N ILE A 283 9.80 9.28 -4.68
CA ILE A 283 8.55 8.85 -4.08
C ILE A 283 8.64 8.93 -2.57
N LEU A 284 7.48 9.16 -1.94
CA LEU A 284 7.36 9.25 -0.49
C LEU A 284 6.07 8.59 -0.05
N LEU A 285 6.13 7.80 1.02
CA LEU A 285 4.92 7.37 1.73
C LEU A 285 4.29 8.58 2.42
N LEU A 286 2.97 8.71 2.30
CA LEU A 286 2.25 9.76 2.98
C LEU A 286 2.15 9.47 4.48
N ASP A 287 2.38 10.49 5.30
CA ASP A 287 2.01 10.45 6.71
C ASP A 287 0.49 10.33 6.87
N GLU A 288 0.03 9.81 8.00
CA GLU A 288 -1.38 9.42 8.20
C GLU A 288 -2.35 10.59 8.01
N ASP A 289 -2.05 11.75 8.62
CA ASP A 289 -2.90 12.93 8.53
C ASP A 289 -2.98 13.46 7.08
N ILE A 290 -1.85 13.50 6.38
CA ILE A 290 -1.78 13.94 4.97
C ILE A 290 -2.55 12.95 4.09
N TYR A 291 -2.33 11.65 4.29
CA TYR A 291 -3.06 10.61 3.56
C TYR A 291 -4.57 10.74 3.73
N LEU A 292 -5.05 10.87 4.97
CA LEU A 292 -6.50 10.99 5.24
C LEU A 292 -7.09 12.25 4.63
N GLU A 293 -6.36 13.37 4.72
CA GLU A 293 -6.75 14.63 4.08
C GLU A 293 -6.84 14.45 2.55
N GLU A 294 -5.80 13.92 1.91
CA GLU A 294 -5.78 13.72 0.46
C GLU A 294 -6.83 12.72 0.00
N TRP A 295 -6.99 11.60 0.70
CA TRP A 295 -8.07 10.64 0.44
C TRP A 295 -9.44 11.32 0.46
N SER A 296 -9.69 12.17 1.45
CA SER A 296 -10.94 12.92 1.59
C SER A 296 -11.17 13.92 0.45
N ASN A 297 -10.13 14.59 -0.05
CA ASN A 297 -10.25 15.60 -1.12
C ASN A 297 -10.71 15.02 -2.45
N TYR A 298 -10.57 13.72 -2.65
CA TYR A 298 -10.99 13.03 -3.87
C TYR A 298 -12.30 12.25 -3.68
N GLN A 299 -13.00 12.42 -2.55
CA GLN A 299 -14.37 11.96 -2.41
C GLN A 299 -15.36 13.05 -2.83
N ARG A 300 -16.43 12.66 -3.52
CA ARG A 300 -17.41 13.60 -4.10
C ARG A 300 -18.06 14.54 -3.09
N SER A 301 -18.26 14.08 -1.84
CA SER A 301 -18.93 14.84 -0.79
C SER A 301 -18.03 15.84 -0.05
N SER A 302 -16.71 15.69 -0.16
CA SER A 302 -15.73 16.45 0.62
C SER A 302 -14.65 17.11 -0.24
N SER A 303 -14.75 17.00 -1.56
CA SER A 303 -13.75 17.55 -2.46
C SER A 303 -13.70 19.07 -2.37
N PRO A 304 -12.50 19.67 -2.21
CA PRO A 304 -12.31 21.12 -2.33
C PRO A 304 -12.31 21.58 -3.79
N PHE A 305 -12.47 20.68 -4.76
CA PHE A 305 -12.49 20.98 -6.19
C PHE A 305 -13.91 20.90 -6.74
N ASN A 306 -14.17 21.65 -7.82
CA ASN A 306 -15.46 21.59 -8.50
C ASN A 306 -15.51 20.33 -9.38
N PHE A 307 -16.47 19.45 -9.13
CA PHE A 307 -16.70 18.28 -9.98
C PHE A 307 -17.24 18.73 -11.35
N ILE A 308 -16.60 18.31 -12.44
CA ILE A 308 -17.06 18.61 -13.79
C ILE A 308 -17.85 17.43 -14.35
N ASP A 309 -17.22 16.27 -14.45
CA ASP A 309 -17.86 15.02 -14.87
C ASP A 309 -17.00 13.79 -14.55
N GLU A 310 -17.56 12.63 -14.89
CA GLU A 310 -16.90 11.34 -14.82
C GLU A 310 -17.16 10.50 -16.07
N LEU A 311 -16.24 9.57 -16.36
CA LEU A 311 -16.30 8.63 -17.47
C LEU A 311 -15.78 7.27 -17.01
N VAL A 312 -16.52 6.20 -17.30
CA VAL A 312 -16.04 4.83 -17.07
C VAL A 312 -15.50 4.26 -18.37
N ILE A 313 -14.29 3.72 -18.33
CA ILE A 313 -13.65 2.96 -19.40
C ILE A 313 -13.54 1.50 -18.98
N THR A 314 -14.12 0.62 -19.79
CA THR A 314 -13.97 -0.83 -19.67
C THR A 314 -12.81 -1.30 -20.53
N GLY A 315 -11.92 -2.10 -19.96
CA GLY A 315 -10.76 -2.63 -20.66
C GLY A 315 -11.11 -3.63 -21.75
N SER A 316 -10.31 -3.61 -22.83
CA SER A 316 -10.40 -4.53 -23.96
C SER A 316 -9.07 -5.24 -24.26
N LYS A 317 -8.03 -5.00 -23.45
CA LYS A 317 -6.75 -5.72 -23.55
C LYS A 317 -6.98 -7.20 -23.25
N THR A 318 -6.68 -8.05 -24.22
CA THR A 318 -6.63 -9.51 -24.02
C THR A 318 -5.28 -9.88 -23.43
N ALA A 319 -5.28 -10.90 -22.56
CA ALA A 319 -4.08 -11.40 -21.88
C ALA A 319 -3.15 -12.12 -22.87
#